data_AF-A0A0N1JRK7-F1
#
_entry.id   AF-A0A0N1JRK7-F1
#
_cell.length_a   1.000
_cell.length_b   1.000
_cell.length_c   1.000
_cell.angle_alpha   90.00
_cell.angle_beta   90.00
_cell.angle_gamma   90.00
#
_symmetry.space_group_name_H-M   'P 1'
#
loop_
_entity.id
_entity.type
_entity.pdbx_description
1 polymer ?
#
loop_
_entity_poly.entity_id
_entity_poly.type
_entity_poly.pdbx_seq_one_letter_code
_entity_poly.pdbx_strand_id
1 'polypeptide(L)'
;MANRPRYPARLNVARLSLLLALALPAAAWAEPSDWQSLTPAQKQLLAPVGTQWDQLPDDSQDMLLHIAQRYPDLNAEEQARVRERIGRWASMTHEERERARENYKRFKAMSPEARARVVQQVKGHQGKIR
;
A
#
# COMPACT_ATOMS: atom_id res chain seq x y z
N MET A 1 48.67 -3.73 16.11
CA MET A 1 47.66 -3.30 17.09
C MET A 1 46.77 -2.25 16.44
N ALA A 2 45.45 -2.40 16.61
CA ALA A 2 44.43 -1.36 16.59
C ALA A 2 44.56 -0.19 15.60
N ASN A 3 43.77 -0.21 14.52
CA ASN A 3 42.87 0.90 14.21
C ASN A 3 41.79 0.43 13.22
N ARG A 4 40.56 0.21 13.68
CA ARG A 4 39.41 -0.02 12.78
C ARG A 4 38.56 1.24 12.75
N PRO A 5 38.39 1.90 11.59
CA PRO A 5 37.66 3.15 11.48
C PRO A 5 36.16 2.95 11.72
N ARG A 6 35.60 3.92 12.46
CA ARG A 6 34.16 4.12 12.65
C ARG A 6 33.53 4.62 11.35
N TYR A 7 32.49 3.95 10.89
CA TYR A 7 31.52 4.48 9.93
C TYR A 7 30.11 4.33 10.53
N PRO A 8 29.30 5.40 10.59
CA PRO A 8 27.95 5.37 11.17
C PRO A 8 26.92 4.74 10.21
N ALA A 9 25.95 4.04 10.83
CA ALA A 9 24.62 3.64 10.34
C ALA A 9 24.48 3.39 8.83
N ARG A 10 24.67 2.11 8.44
CA ARG A 10 24.24 1.63 7.13
C ARG A 10 22.71 1.58 7.08
N LEU A 11 22.13 2.06 5.98
CA LEU A 11 20.74 1.79 5.61
C LEU A 11 20.50 0.28 5.74
N ASN A 12 19.59 -0.12 6.62
CA ASN A 12 19.06 -1.48 6.62
C ASN A 12 18.16 -1.62 5.38
N VAL A 13 18.80 -1.89 4.24
CA VAL A 13 18.19 -2.68 3.17
C VAL A 13 18.04 -4.06 3.77
N ALA A 14 16.92 -4.28 4.48
CA ALA A 14 16.56 -5.58 5.00
C ALA A 14 16.18 -6.45 3.80
N ARG A 15 17.18 -7.17 3.32
CA ARG A 15 17.07 -8.33 2.44
C ARG A 15 16.17 -9.34 3.15
N LEU A 16 14.92 -9.46 2.73
CA LEU A 16 14.10 -10.61 3.07
C LEU A 16 14.40 -11.70 2.04
N SER A 17 15.45 -12.47 2.33
CA SER A 17 15.70 -13.76 1.70
C SER A 17 14.55 -14.69 2.07
N LEU A 18 13.65 -14.92 1.11
CA LEU A 18 12.53 -15.83 1.18
C LEU A 18 13.06 -17.28 1.12
N LEU A 19 13.17 -17.94 2.27
CA LEU A 19 13.29 -19.40 2.29
C LEU A 19 11.91 -20.00 1.99
N LEU A 20 11.79 -20.55 0.79
CA LEU A 20 10.63 -21.26 0.27
C LEU A 20 10.48 -22.60 1.00
N ALA A 21 9.68 -22.62 2.07
CA ALA A 21 9.10 -23.85 2.59
C ALA A 21 7.84 -24.16 1.78
N LEU A 22 7.85 -25.32 1.12
CA LEU A 22 6.81 -25.82 0.22
C LEU A 22 5.54 -26.14 1.01
N ALA A 23 4.57 -25.24 0.98
CA ALA A 23 3.17 -25.55 1.22
C ALA A 23 2.39 -24.87 0.10
N LEU A 24 1.78 -25.67 -0.79
CA LEU A 24 0.84 -25.20 -1.79
C LEU A 24 -0.52 -25.02 -1.10
N PRO A 25 -0.99 -23.81 -0.76
CA PRO A 25 -2.42 -23.61 -0.83
C PRO A 25 -2.76 -23.58 -2.32
N ALA A 26 -3.76 -24.38 -2.70
CA ALA A 26 -4.39 -24.30 -4.00
C ALA A 26 -4.58 -22.83 -4.39
N ALA A 27 -4.40 -22.50 -5.66
CA ALA A 27 -4.81 -21.21 -6.18
C ALA A 27 -6.30 -21.04 -5.86
N ALA A 28 -6.59 -20.39 -4.73
CA ALA A 28 -7.88 -19.81 -4.46
C ALA A 28 -8.00 -18.72 -5.50
N TRP A 29 -8.88 -18.95 -6.47
CA TRP A 29 -9.42 -17.85 -7.25
C TRP A 29 -10.00 -16.94 -6.17
N ALA A 30 -9.43 -15.74 -6.01
CA ALA A 30 -9.86 -14.81 -4.99
C ALA A 30 -11.31 -14.45 -5.34
N GLU A 31 -12.26 -15.08 -4.67
CA GLU A 31 -13.66 -14.72 -4.78
C GLU A 31 -13.78 -13.25 -4.34
N PRO A 32 -14.58 -12.44 -5.05
CA PRO A 32 -14.86 -11.06 -4.64
C PRO A 32 -15.23 -11.06 -3.16
N SER A 33 -14.47 -10.32 -2.35
CA SER A 33 -14.66 -10.35 -0.91
C SER A 33 -15.93 -9.57 -0.58
N ASP A 34 -17.00 -10.24 -0.18
CA ASP A 34 -18.25 -9.57 0.22
C ASP A 34 -17.98 -8.65 1.43
N TRP A 35 -18.46 -7.40 1.39
CA TRP A 35 -18.41 -6.45 2.50
C TRP A 35 -18.88 -7.09 3.81
N GLN A 36 -19.89 -7.96 3.77
CA GLN A 36 -20.41 -8.63 4.96
C GLN A 36 -19.41 -9.56 5.64
N SER A 37 -18.50 -10.16 4.88
CA SER A 37 -17.48 -11.09 5.37
C SER A 37 -16.33 -10.40 6.13
N LEU A 38 -16.22 -9.07 6.03
CA LEU A 38 -15.13 -8.31 6.64
C LEU A 38 -15.21 -8.27 8.17
N THR A 39 -14.06 -8.28 8.84
CA THR A 39 -14.00 -8.17 10.30
C THR A 39 -14.46 -6.78 10.76
N PRO A 40 -14.93 -6.61 12.02
CA PRO A 40 -15.35 -5.31 12.52
C PRO A 40 -14.27 -4.22 12.40
N ALA A 41 -13.01 -4.57 12.65
CA ALA A 41 -11.87 -3.66 12.52
C ALA A 41 -11.62 -3.23 11.06
N GLN A 42 -11.75 -4.17 10.12
CA GLN A 42 -11.65 -3.87 8.68
C GLN A 42 -12.80 -2.96 8.24
N LYS A 43 -14.05 -3.29 8.61
CA LYS A 43 -15.23 -2.46 8.33
C LYS A 43 -15.09 -1.04 8.88
N GLN A 44 -14.54 -0.88 10.08
CA GLN A 44 -14.32 0.44 10.68
C GLN A 44 -13.31 1.27 9.89
N LEU A 45 -12.18 0.69 9.50
CA LEU A 45 -11.15 1.39 8.71
C LEU A 45 -11.64 1.70 7.29
N LEU A 46 -12.37 0.78 6.68
CA LEU A 46 -12.86 0.84 5.31
C LEU A 46 -14.26 1.44 5.20
N ALA A 47 -14.86 1.93 6.30
CA ALA A 47 -16.17 2.56 6.30
C ALA A 47 -16.35 3.64 5.20
N PRO A 48 -15.35 4.49 4.89
CA PRO A 48 -15.48 5.48 3.82
C PRO A 48 -15.74 4.88 2.44
N VAL A 49 -15.34 3.63 2.20
CA VAL A 49 -15.48 2.94 0.91
C VAL A 49 -16.57 1.86 0.93
N GLY A 50 -17.22 1.65 2.07
CA GLY A 50 -18.14 0.51 2.25
C GLY A 50 -19.37 0.56 1.34
N THR A 51 -19.94 1.74 1.09
CA THR A 51 -21.13 1.90 0.23
C THR A 51 -20.91 1.55 -1.24
N GLN A 52 -19.65 1.62 -1.68
CA GLN A 52 -19.23 1.38 -3.05
C GLN A 52 -18.39 0.11 -3.17
N TRP A 53 -18.30 -0.69 -2.11
CA TRP A 53 -17.41 -1.83 -1.99
C TRP A 53 -17.60 -2.83 -3.12
N ASP A 54 -18.85 -3.18 -3.43
CA ASP A 54 -19.22 -4.15 -4.47
C ASP A 54 -18.98 -3.62 -5.90
N GLN A 55 -18.75 -2.30 -6.05
CA GLN A 55 -18.43 -1.66 -7.33
C GLN A 55 -16.92 -1.51 -7.54
N LEU A 56 -16.12 -1.88 -6.53
CA LEU A 56 -14.66 -1.83 -6.64
C LEU A 56 -14.17 -3.01 -7.48
N PRO A 57 -13.19 -2.80 -8.37
CA PRO A 57 -12.49 -3.91 -9.00
C PRO A 57 -11.83 -4.80 -7.94
N ASP A 58 -11.78 -6.11 -8.16
CA ASP A 58 -11.23 -7.10 -7.22
C ASP A 58 -9.83 -6.72 -6.70
N ASP A 59 -8.93 -6.31 -7.60
CA ASP A 59 -7.58 -5.82 -7.25
C ASP A 59 -7.59 -4.69 -6.20
N SER A 60 -8.62 -3.83 -6.24
CA SER A 60 -8.77 -2.72 -5.30
C SER A 60 -9.29 -3.18 -3.95
N GLN A 61 -10.25 -4.12 -3.94
CA GLN A 61 -10.72 -4.76 -2.71
C GLN A 61 -9.55 -5.46 -2.00
N ASP A 62 -8.78 -6.28 -2.73
CA ASP A 62 -7.61 -7.00 -2.21
C ASP A 62 -6.56 -6.06 -1.61
N MET A 63 -6.24 -4.97 -2.33
CA MET A 63 -5.29 -3.96 -1.84
C MET A 63 -5.78 -3.34 -0.51
N LEU A 64 -7.05 -2.97 -0.43
CA LEU A 64 -7.64 -2.35 0.77
C LEU A 64 -7.68 -3.33 1.94
N LEU A 65 -7.97 -4.60 1.70
CA LEU A 65 -7.92 -5.65 2.71
C LEU A 65 -6.50 -5.87 3.22
N HIS A 66 -5.51 -5.90 2.32
CA HIS A 66 -4.10 -6.02 2.71
C HIS A 66 -3.64 -4.83 3.56
N ILE A 67 -4.09 -3.62 3.25
CA ILE A 67 -3.84 -2.43 4.07
C ILE A 67 -4.51 -2.59 5.44
N ALA A 68 -5.77 -3.02 5.48
CA ALA A 68 -6.53 -3.16 6.72
C ALA A 68 -5.98 -4.27 7.63
N GLN A 69 -5.41 -5.35 7.07
CA GLN A 69 -4.73 -6.40 7.82
C GLN A 69 -3.48 -5.89 8.52
N ARG A 70 -2.68 -5.03 7.86
CA ARG A 70 -1.43 -4.48 8.42
C ARG A 70 -1.62 -3.25 9.29
N TYR A 71 -2.78 -2.60 9.18
CA TYR A 71 -3.07 -1.34 9.85
C TYR A 71 -2.86 -1.36 11.39
N PRO A 72 -3.23 -2.42 12.13
CA PRO A 72 -3.00 -2.48 13.57
C PRO A 72 -1.52 -2.46 13.96
N ASP A 73 -0.63 -2.97 13.09
CA ASP A 73 0.81 -3.06 13.34
C ASP A 73 1.55 -1.75 13.04
N LEU A 74 0.87 -0.77 12.44
CA LEU A 74 1.44 0.54 12.10
C LEU A 74 1.50 1.44 13.33
N ASN A 75 2.49 2.35 13.36
CA ASN A 75 2.51 3.39 14.39
C ASN A 75 1.41 4.44 14.17
N ALA A 76 1.16 5.29 15.17
CA ALA A 76 0.06 6.27 15.12
C ALA A 76 0.12 7.23 13.93
N GLU A 77 1.32 7.67 13.52
CA GLU A 77 1.51 8.57 12.38
C GLU A 77 1.22 7.86 11.06
N GLU A 78 1.67 6.62 10.91
CA GLU A 78 1.38 5.76 9.77
C GLU A 78 -0.11 5.46 9.65
N GLN A 79 -0.76 5.11 10.76
CA GLN A 79 -2.20 4.89 10.80
C GLN A 79 -2.97 6.15 10.38
N ALA A 80 -2.55 7.33 10.84
CA ALA A 80 -3.16 8.59 10.42
C ALA A 80 -3.07 8.80 8.90
N ARG A 81 -1.89 8.55 8.31
CA ARG A 81 -1.70 8.61 6.86
C ARG A 81 -2.55 7.60 6.10
N VAL A 82 -2.72 6.39 6.63
CA VAL A 82 -3.59 5.38 6.01
C VAL A 82 -5.05 5.84 6.02
N ARG A 83 -5.58 6.31 7.15
CA ARG A 83 -6.95 6.83 7.24
C ARG A 83 -7.19 7.97 6.25
N GLU A 84 -6.25 8.91 6.18
CA GLU A 84 -6.33 10.04 5.24
C GLU A 84 -6.32 9.57 3.77
N ARG A 85 -5.47 8.60 3.42
CA ARG A 85 -5.43 8.01 2.07
C ARG A 85 -6.72 7.28 1.72
N ILE A 86 -7.28 6.50 2.64
CA ILE A 86 -8.56 5.81 2.44
C ILE A 86 -9.68 6.83 2.24
N GLY A 87 -9.71 7.91 3.03
CA GLY A 87 -10.66 9.01 2.84
C GLY A 87 -10.56 9.66 1.47
N ARG A 88 -9.35 10.01 1.03
CA ARG A 88 -9.13 10.55 -0.33
C ARG A 88 -9.55 9.57 -1.41
N TRP A 89 -9.25 8.28 -1.23
CA TRP A 89 -9.59 7.25 -2.20
C TRP A 89 -11.10 7.05 -2.29
N ALA A 90 -11.82 7.12 -1.16
CA ALA A 90 -13.27 7.08 -1.14
C ALA A 90 -13.90 8.22 -1.94
N SER A 91 -13.30 9.42 -1.93
CA SER A 91 -13.77 10.55 -2.73
C SER A 91 -13.42 10.47 -4.22
N MET A 92 -12.56 9.54 -4.65
CA MET A 92 -12.22 9.42 -6.07
C MET A 92 -13.39 8.85 -6.87
N THR A 93 -13.68 9.42 -8.03
CA THR A 93 -14.61 8.87 -9.01
C THR A 93 -14.04 7.59 -9.66
N HIS A 94 -14.88 6.82 -10.36
CA HIS A 94 -14.44 5.64 -11.09
C HIS A 94 -13.32 5.96 -12.10
N GLU A 95 -13.46 7.06 -12.86
CA GLU A 95 -12.45 7.52 -13.81
C GLU A 95 -11.12 7.89 -13.12
N GLU A 96 -11.19 8.59 -11.98
CA GLU A 96 -10.00 8.93 -11.21
C GLU A 96 -9.28 7.69 -10.66
N ARG A 97 -10.04 6.65 -10.28
CA ARG A 97 -9.47 5.36 -9.86
C ARG A 97 -8.80 4.63 -11.02
N GLU A 98 -9.41 4.61 -12.19
CA GLU A 98 -8.79 4.02 -13.39
C GLU A 98 -7.49 4.73 -13.76
N ARG A 99 -7.50 6.07 -13.74
CA ARG A 99 -6.29 6.86 -13.95
C ARG A 99 -5.21 6.57 -12.90
N ALA A 100 -5.59 6.44 -11.63
CA ALA A 100 -4.66 6.07 -10.56
C ALA A 100 -4.05 4.68 -10.78
N ARG A 101 -4.86 3.71 -11.24
CA ARG A 101 -4.43 2.36 -11.60
C ARG A 101 -3.43 2.36 -12.76
N GLU A 102 -3.72 3.11 -13.82
CA GLU A 102 -2.81 3.26 -14.96
C GLU A 102 -1.47 3.90 -14.55
N ASN A 103 -1.53 4.96 -13.75
CA ASN A 103 -0.34 5.62 -13.21
C ASN A 103 0.50 4.64 -12.38
N TYR A 104 -0.15 3.80 -11.57
CA TYR A 104 0.53 2.78 -10.79
C TYR A 104 1.17 1.71 -11.67
N LYS A 105 0.47 1.20 -12.69
CA LYS A 105 1.01 0.23 -13.66
C LYS A 105 2.25 0.80 -14.36
N ARG A 106 2.18 2.05 -14.84
CA ARG A 106 3.30 2.78 -15.44
C ARG A 106 4.47 2.90 -14.46
N PHE A 107 4.20 3.34 -13.23
CA PHE A 107 5.23 3.48 -12.19
C PHE A 107 5.90 2.13 -11.87
N LYS A 108 5.14 1.04 -11.77
CA LYS A 108 5.67 -0.30 -11.47
C LYS A 108 6.60 -0.80 -12.59
N ALA A 109 6.27 -0.49 -13.85
CA ALA A 109 7.05 -0.86 -15.03
C ALA A 109 8.33 -0.02 -15.23
N MET A 110 8.51 1.09 -14.52
CA MET A 110 9.71 1.93 -14.62
C MET A 110 10.96 1.26 -14.01
N SER A 111 12.13 1.62 -14.53
CA SER A 111 13.41 1.23 -13.92
C SER A 111 13.54 1.77 -12.49
N PRO A 112 14.34 1.14 -11.61
CA PRO A 112 14.56 1.64 -10.25
C PRO A 112 14.97 3.12 -10.19
N GLU A 113 15.84 3.56 -11.10
CA GLU A 113 16.32 4.95 -11.20
C GLU A 113 15.19 5.90 -11.61
N ALA A 114 14.39 5.50 -12.60
CA ALA A 114 13.23 6.28 -13.03
C ALA A 114 12.19 6.42 -11.90
N ARG A 115 11.91 5.34 -11.16
CA ARG A 115 11.03 5.38 -9.99
C ARG A 115 11.55 6.31 -8.91
N ALA A 116 12.86 6.27 -8.63
CA ALA A 116 13.48 7.16 -7.64
C ALA A 116 13.29 8.64 -8.01
N ARG A 117 13.46 9.00 -9.29
CA ARG A 117 13.20 10.37 -9.78
C ARG A 117 11.75 10.80 -9.57
N VAL A 118 10.79 9.96 -9.94
CA VAL A 118 9.36 10.27 -9.75
C VAL A 118 9.04 10.48 -8.28
N VAL A 119 9.54 9.63 -7.39
CA VAL A 119 9.33 9.77 -5.93
C VAL A 119 9.91 11.08 -5.41
N GLN A 120 11.11 11.48 -5.84
CA GLN A 120 11.71 12.76 -5.43
C GLN A 120 10.89 13.95 -5.91
N GLN A 121 10.39 13.91 -7.14
CA GLN A 121 9.56 14.97 -7.71
C GLN A 121 8.24 15.14 -6.94
N VAL A 122 7.57 14.02 -6.59
CA VAL A 122 6.33 14.04 -5.80
C VAL A 122 6.57 14.56 -4.40
N LYS A 123 7.65 14.12 -3.72
CA LYS A 123 8.01 14.62 -2.38
C LYS A 123 8.25 16.13 -2.38
N GLY A 124 8.93 16.65 -3.40
CA GLY A 124 9.18 18.09 -3.55
C GLY A 124 7.90 18.91 -3.80
N HIS A 125 6.89 18.33 -4.45
CA HIS A 125 5.59 18.98 -4.64
C HIS A 125 4.73 18.98 -3.36
N GLN A 126 4.73 17.88 -2.60
CA GLN A 126 3.94 17.76 -1.37
C GLN A 126 4.42 18.70 -0.25
N GLY A 127 5.70 19.11 -0.27
CA GLY A 127 6.23 20.10 0.68
C GLY A 127 5.78 21.54 0.44
N LYS A 128 5.17 21.85 -0.72
CA LYS A 128 4.75 23.21 -1.11
C LYS A 128 3.26 23.51 -0.86
N ILE A 129 2.47 22.51 -0.46
CA ILE A 129 1.02 22.63 -0.21
C ILE A 129 0.76 22.63 1.31
N ARG A 130 1.63 23.28 2.08
CA ARG A 130 1.45 23.54 3.51
C ARG A 130 1.49 25.04 3.75
#